data_AF-A0A3D1R1T6-F1
#
_entry.id   AF-A0A3D1R1T6-F1
#
_cell.length_a   1.000
_cell.length_b   1.000
_cell.length_c   1.000
_cell.angle_alpha   90.00
_cell.angle_beta   90.00
_cell.angle_gamma   90.00
#
_symmetry.space_group_name_H-M   'P 1'
#
loop_
_entity.id
_entity.type
_entity.pdbx_description
1 polymer ?
#
loop_
_entity_poly.entity_id
_entity_poly.type
_entity_poly.pdbx_seq_one_letter_code
_entity_poly.pdbx_strand_id
1 'polypeptide(L)'
;VLFVFRRRIYRVARLPGAGHLFDGLAHATLRGAGRLGDALQAGGHPRYLAVVLFFAVGAMAAALFWNGGLPAVGEAGWGPEAQLGWLPLVFVGGSAIGAVALRGRIPKAVMIAISGYGVAVYYVVYRAPDVALTQVLVETISLVLLVLIFGGMPPLTKDRRGRGQKAWHLAVSGLGGAAMAVFAWSAGLHEAPGRAGEEQLALGLPQAGGKNVVNDILVDFRGGDTLGEITVLAIAALGVIALVTAGLYRGREAVH
;
A
#
# COMPACT_ATOMS: atom_id res chain seq x y z
N VAL A 1 -46.19 53.27 -33.67
CA VAL A 1 -46.70 51.89 -33.45
C VAL A 1 -45.98 51.16 -32.31
N LEU A 2 -44.65 51.24 -32.18
CA LEU A 2 -43.87 50.58 -31.10
C LEU A 2 -44.16 51.07 -29.66
N PHE A 3 -44.70 52.27 -29.47
CA PHE A 3 -44.96 52.82 -28.12
C PHE A 3 -46.29 52.34 -27.50
N VAL A 4 -47.27 51.97 -28.34
CA VAL A 4 -48.64 51.59 -27.89
C VAL A 4 -48.66 50.18 -27.30
N PHE A 5 -47.77 49.30 -27.75
CA PHE A 5 -47.68 47.91 -27.27
C PHE A 5 -46.65 47.67 -26.16
N ARG A 6 -45.98 48.72 -25.65
CA ARG A 6 -44.99 48.64 -24.56
C ARG A 6 -45.49 47.82 -23.37
N ARG A 7 -46.73 48.05 -22.91
CA ARG A 7 -47.30 47.35 -21.75
C ARG A 7 -47.59 45.86 -21.99
N ARG A 8 -47.70 45.42 -23.26
CA ARG A 8 -47.94 44.02 -23.62
C ARG A 8 -46.63 43.21 -23.72
N ILE A 9 -45.53 43.86 -24.14
CA ILE A 9 -44.20 43.23 -24.26
C ILE A 9 -43.59 42.94 -22.87
N TYR A 10 -43.75 43.85 -21.91
CA TYR A 10 -43.30 43.62 -20.52
C TYR A 10 -44.06 42.48 -19.80
N ARG A 11 -45.23 42.07 -20.31
CA ARG A 11 -46.02 40.97 -19.73
C ARG A 11 -45.61 39.60 -20.29
N VAL A 12 -44.92 39.57 -21.43
CA VAL A 12 -44.41 38.33 -22.08
C VAL A 12 -42.93 38.08 -21.74
N ALA A 13 -42.17 39.10 -21.33
CA ALA A 13 -40.80 38.97 -20.82
C ALA A 13 -40.75 38.60 -19.31
N ARG A 14 -41.62 37.68 -18.87
CA ARG A 14 -41.49 36.98 -17.58
C ARG A 14 -40.76 35.63 -17.74
N LEU A 15 -39.85 35.55 -18.69
CA LEU A 15 -38.79 34.55 -18.60
C LEU A 15 -37.90 35.00 -17.45
N PRO A 16 -37.52 34.12 -16.49
CA PRO A 16 -36.50 34.46 -15.51
C PRO A 16 -35.31 35.05 -16.28
N GLY A 17 -34.97 36.31 -16.00
CA GLY A 17 -33.94 37.02 -16.75
C GLY A 17 -32.67 36.19 -16.81
N ALA A 18 -31.92 36.27 -17.91
CA ALA A 18 -30.72 35.46 -18.14
C ALA A 18 -29.75 35.42 -16.93
N GLY A 19 -29.73 36.48 -16.12
CA GLY A 19 -29.01 36.53 -14.84
C GLY A 19 -29.47 35.48 -13.81
N HIS A 20 -30.78 35.28 -13.58
CA HIS A 20 -31.27 34.27 -12.65
C HIS A 20 -30.99 32.83 -13.12
N LEU A 21 -30.98 32.61 -14.44
CA LEU A 21 -30.61 31.31 -15.02
C LEU A 21 -29.11 31.05 -14.84
N PHE A 22 -28.27 32.06 -15.11
CA PHE A 22 -26.83 32.01 -14.92
C PHE A 22 -26.46 31.79 -13.45
N ASP A 23 -27.03 32.56 -12.52
CA ASP A 23 -26.79 32.43 -11.08
C ASP A 23 -27.25 31.06 -10.56
N GLY A 24 -28.39 30.57 -11.04
CA GLY A 24 -28.88 29.24 -10.72
C GLY A 24 -27.92 28.12 -11.15
N LEU A 25 -27.40 28.21 -12.38
CA LEU A 25 -26.41 27.28 -12.93
C LEU A 25 -25.07 27.37 -12.19
N ALA A 26 -24.59 28.58 -11.90
CA ALA A 26 -23.36 28.80 -11.15
C ALA A 26 -23.46 28.20 -9.73
N HIS A 27 -24.55 28.48 -9.01
CA HIS A 27 -24.78 27.90 -7.68
C HIS A 27 -25.01 26.40 -7.69
N ALA A 28 -25.63 25.84 -8.74
CA ALA A 28 -25.76 24.39 -8.89
C ALA A 28 -24.39 23.74 -9.12
N THR A 29 -23.55 24.36 -9.93
CA THR A 29 -22.19 23.90 -10.23
C THR A 29 -21.30 23.95 -8.98
N LEU A 30 -21.30 25.07 -8.26
CA LEU A 30 -20.56 25.21 -7.01
C LEU A 30 -21.04 24.24 -5.92
N ARG A 31 -22.35 24.01 -5.80
CA ARG A 31 -22.89 23.00 -4.88
C ARG A 31 -22.53 21.58 -5.30
N GLY A 32 -22.52 21.29 -6.60
CA GLY A 32 -22.05 20.01 -7.14
C GLY A 32 -20.58 19.77 -6.82
N ALA A 33 -19.74 20.77 -7.09
CA ALA A 33 -18.32 20.75 -6.78
C ALA A 33 -18.06 20.60 -5.27
N GLY A 34 -18.82 21.33 -4.43
CA GLY A 34 -18.73 21.21 -2.97
C GLY A 34 -19.11 19.82 -2.48
N ARG A 35 -20.22 19.24 -2.96
CA ARG A 35 -20.61 17.88 -2.60
C ARG A 35 -19.62 16.82 -3.06
N LEU A 36 -19.02 17.01 -4.24
CA LEU A 36 -17.97 16.12 -4.73
C LEU A 36 -16.70 16.27 -3.88
N GLY A 37 -16.33 17.50 -3.54
CA GLY A 37 -15.23 17.82 -2.63
C GLY A 37 -15.43 17.15 -1.28
N ASP A 38 -16.59 17.32 -0.65
CA ASP A 38 -16.93 16.67 0.62
C ASP A 38 -16.96 15.14 0.47
N ALA A 39 -17.46 14.59 -0.64
CA ALA A 39 -17.46 13.15 -0.86
C ALA A 39 -16.04 12.56 -1.03
N LEU A 40 -15.11 13.30 -1.63
CA LEU A 40 -13.74 12.84 -1.86
C LEU A 40 -12.81 13.15 -0.68
N GLN A 41 -12.98 14.31 -0.06
CA GLN A 41 -12.09 14.84 0.98
C GLN A 41 -12.61 14.58 2.41
N ALA A 42 -13.92 14.40 2.62
CA ALA A 42 -14.47 14.13 3.95
C ALA A 42 -14.46 12.62 4.25
N GLY A 43 -13.43 12.16 4.95
CA GLY A 43 -13.42 10.77 5.42
C GLY A 43 -12.20 10.32 6.23
N GLY A 44 -11.18 11.16 6.35
CA GLY A 44 -9.94 10.79 7.03
C GLY A 44 -9.21 9.63 6.33
N HIS A 45 -8.10 9.19 6.93
CA HIS A 45 -7.25 8.13 6.38
C HIS A 45 -7.98 6.83 5.97
N PRO A 46 -8.99 6.32 6.71
CA PRO A 46 -9.67 5.08 6.35
C PRO A 46 -10.43 5.16 5.01
N ARG A 47 -11.01 6.31 4.67
CA ARG A 47 -11.73 6.48 3.41
C ARG A 47 -10.78 6.50 2.22
N TYR A 48 -9.65 7.20 2.34
CA TYR A 48 -8.61 7.17 1.32
C TYR A 48 -8.06 5.77 1.11
N LEU A 49 -7.79 5.03 2.19
CA LEU A 49 -7.34 3.63 2.08
C LEU A 49 -8.38 2.75 1.39
N ALA A 50 -9.67 2.91 1.71
CA ALA A 50 -10.73 2.16 1.05
C ALA A 50 -10.83 2.48 -0.45
N VAL A 51 -10.64 3.74 -0.85
CA VAL A 51 -10.60 4.14 -2.26
C VAL A 51 -9.41 3.50 -2.98
N VAL A 52 -8.20 3.57 -2.40
CA VAL A 52 -7.01 2.94 -2.97
C VAL A 52 -7.20 1.43 -3.13
N LEU A 53 -7.71 0.76 -2.09
CA LEU A 53 -8.00 -0.67 -2.14
C LEU A 53 -9.07 -1.00 -3.20
N PHE A 54 -10.12 -0.19 -3.31
CA PHE A 54 -11.15 -0.37 -4.33
C PHE A 54 -10.58 -0.31 -5.75
N PHE A 55 -9.76 0.70 -6.05
CA PHE A 55 -9.11 0.80 -7.35
C PHE A 55 -8.09 -0.32 -7.58
N ALA A 56 -7.34 -0.72 -6.56
CA ALA A 56 -6.39 -1.83 -6.66
C ALA A 56 -7.11 -3.17 -6.96
N VAL A 57 -8.18 -3.47 -6.22
CA VAL A 57 -9.02 -4.65 -6.46
C VAL A 57 -9.65 -4.60 -7.85
N GLY A 58 -10.16 -3.43 -8.25
CA GLY A 58 -10.73 -3.22 -9.59
C GLY A 58 -9.70 -3.45 -10.70
N ALA A 59 -8.47 -2.96 -10.53
CA ALA A 59 -7.37 -3.16 -11.47
C ALA A 59 -6.95 -4.64 -11.56
N MET A 60 -6.83 -5.33 -10.41
CA MET A 60 -6.55 -6.77 -10.37
C MET A 60 -7.66 -7.58 -11.06
N ALA A 61 -8.93 -7.25 -10.78
CA ALA A 61 -10.06 -7.90 -11.40
C ALA A 61 -10.11 -7.66 -12.92
N ALA A 62 -9.85 -6.42 -13.37
CA ALA A 62 -9.77 -6.08 -14.78
C ALA A 62 -8.63 -6.82 -15.48
N ALA A 63 -7.45 -6.89 -14.85
CA ALA A 63 -6.31 -7.64 -15.36
C ALA A 63 -6.63 -9.13 -15.49
N LEU A 64 -7.23 -9.76 -14.47
CA LEU A 64 -7.65 -11.16 -14.55
C LEU A 64 -8.69 -11.37 -15.67
N PHE A 65 -9.70 -10.50 -15.76
CA PHE A 65 -10.72 -10.57 -16.80
C PHE A 65 -10.12 -10.48 -18.21
N TRP A 66 -9.16 -9.57 -18.42
CA TRP A 66 -8.49 -9.39 -19.72
C TRP A 66 -7.58 -10.57 -20.08
N ASN A 67 -7.03 -11.28 -19.09
CA ASN A 67 -6.14 -12.42 -19.28
C ASN A 67 -6.86 -13.79 -19.23
N GLY A 68 -8.16 -13.83 -19.54
CA GLY A 68 -8.90 -15.09 -19.64
C GLY A 68 -9.62 -15.54 -18.37
N GLY A 69 -9.66 -14.69 -17.34
CA GLY A 69 -10.45 -14.89 -16.13
C GLY A 69 -9.67 -15.56 -14.99
N LEU A 70 -10.39 -16.28 -14.12
CA LEU A 70 -9.78 -16.99 -13.01
C LEU A 70 -8.98 -18.19 -13.54
N PRO A 71 -7.76 -18.41 -13.02
CA PRO A 71 -6.99 -19.59 -13.40
C PRO A 71 -7.75 -20.87 -13.05
N ALA A 72 -7.69 -21.88 -13.92
CA ALA A 72 -8.21 -23.20 -13.60
C ALA A 72 -7.45 -23.78 -12.40
N VAL A 73 -8.19 -24.41 -11.47
CA VAL A 73 -7.59 -25.18 -10.37
C VAL A 73 -7.09 -26.51 -10.97
N GLY A 74 -5.98 -26.45 -11.70
CA GLY A 74 -5.27 -27.62 -12.20
C GLY A 74 -4.28 -28.17 -11.19
N GLU A 75 -3.75 -29.36 -11.46
CA GLU A 75 -2.60 -29.93 -10.76
C GLU A 75 -1.33 -29.13 -11.12
N ALA A 76 -1.25 -27.89 -10.64
CA ALA A 76 0.02 -27.18 -10.62
C ALA A 76 0.96 -28.01 -9.75
N GLY A 77 1.95 -28.64 -10.38
CA GLY A 77 2.98 -29.41 -9.69
C GLY A 77 3.82 -28.45 -8.85
N TRP A 78 3.49 -28.35 -7.57
CA TRP A 78 4.30 -27.58 -6.64
C TRP A 78 5.65 -28.28 -6.46
N GLY A 79 6.75 -27.53 -6.56
CA GLY A 79 8.10 -28.06 -6.33
C GLY A 79 8.28 -28.65 -4.92
N PRO A 80 9.34 -29.44 -4.67
CA PRO A 80 9.61 -30.05 -3.37
C PRO A 80 9.61 -29.03 -2.21
N GLU A 81 10.10 -27.81 -2.45
CA GLU A 81 10.07 -26.67 -1.54
C GLU A 81 8.68 -26.27 -1.04
N ALA A 82 7.61 -26.57 -1.78
CA ALA A 82 6.24 -26.29 -1.34
C ALA A 82 5.80 -27.14 -0.14
N GLN A 83 6.47 -28.26 0.12
CA GLN A 83 6.23 -29.08 1.32
C GLN A 83 6.57 -28.33 2.62
N LEU A 84 7.45 -27.33 2.55
CA LEU A 84 7.80 -26.43 3.66
C LEU A 84 7.06 -25.08 3.58
N GLY A 85 6.25 -24.86 2.53
CA GLY A 85 5.54 -23.61 2.30
C GLY A 85 4.46 -23.28 3.36
N TRP A 86 4.02 -24.27 4.13
CA TRP A 86 3.10 -24.05 5.26
C TRP A 86 3.76 -23.31 6.43
N LEU A 87 5.09 -23.40 6.60
CA LEU A 87 5.80 -22.72 7.68
C LEU A 87 5.64 -21.18 7.57
N PRO A 88 6.02 -20.54 6.45
CA PRO A 88 5.76 -19.11 6.26
C PRO A 88 4.29 -18.72 6.43
N LEU A 89 3.36 -19.56 5.96
CA LEU A 89 1.93 -19.32 6.11
C LEU A 89 1.51 -19.29 7.58
N VAL A 90 2.02 -20.22 8.41
CA VAL A 90 1.74 -20.24 9.85
C VAL A 90 2.33 -19.01 10.54
N PHE A 91 3.57 -18.64 10.22
CA PHE A 91 4.20 -17.45 10.79
C PHE A 91 3.43 -16.18 10.40
N VAL A 92 3.25 -15.91 9.11
CA VAL A 92 2.63 -14.68 8.59
C VAL A 92 1.13 -14.63 8.90
N GLY A 93 0.41 -15.73 8.68
CA GLY A 93 -1.03 -15.81 8.92
C GLY A 93 -1.36 -15.76 10.41
N GLY A 94 -0.64 -16.56 11.22
CA GLY A 94 -0.77 -16.54 12.67
C GLY A 94 -0.42 -15.17 13.25
N SER A 95 0.62 -14.53 12.72
CA SER A 95 1.01 -13.21 13.18
C SER A 95 0.06 -12.10 12.78
N ALA A 96 -0.50 -12.14 11.57
CA ALA A 96 -1.53 -11.20 11.15
C ALA A 96 -2.77 -11.28 12.04
N ILE A 97 -3.24 -12.51 12.34
CA ILE A 97 -4.36 -12.73 13.27
C ILE A 97 -4.02 -12.19 14.67
N GLY A 98 -2.83 -12.53 15.18
CA GLY A 98 -2.37 -12.04 16.49
C GLY A 98 -2.26 -10.52 16.56
N ALA A 99 -1.78 -9.85 15.51
CA ALA A 99 -1.68 -8.39 15.46
C ALA A 99 -3.06 -7.71 15.54
N VAL A 100 -4.10 -8.35 15.00
CA VAL A 100 -5.49 -7.86 15.10
C VAL A 100 -6.09 -8.17 16.47
N ALA A 101 -5.83 -9.37 17.02
CA ALA A 101 -6.42 -9.85 18.26
C ALA A 101 -5.83 -9.21 19.53
N LEU A 102 -4.51 -8.96 19.55
CA LEU A 102 -3.82 -8.46 20.73
C LEU A 102 -4.15 -6.99 21.01
N ARG A 103 -4.11 -6.63 22.31
CA ARG A 103 -4.28 -5.24 22.78
C ARG A 103 -2.92 -4.66 23.12
N GLY A 104 -2.75 -3.37 22.86
CA GLY A 104 -1.48 -2.66 23.10
C GLY A 104 -0.60 -2.58 21.86
N ARG A 105 0.27 -1.57 21.82
CA ARG A 105 1.10 -1.27 20.64
C ARG A 105 2.30 -2.21 20.53
N ILE A 106 2.95 -2.50 21.67
CA ILE A 106 4.13 -3.37 21.72
C ILE A 106 3.80 -4.81 21.29
N PRO A 107 2.75 -5.48 21.81
CA PRO A 107 2.43 -6.83 21.35
C PRO A 107 2.11 -6.86 19.85
N LYS A 108 1.45 -5.83 19.31
CA LYS A 108 1.20 -5.72 17.87
C LYS A 108 2.48 -5.54 17.05
N ALA A 109 3.42 -4.73 17.52
CA ALA A 109 4.73 -4.59 16.89
C ALA A 109 5.49 -5.92 16.85
N VAL A 110 5.45 -6.68 17.95
CA VAL A 110 6.06 -8.01 18.01
C VAL A 110 5.40 -8.97 17.01
N MET A 111 4.07 -8.96 16.88
CA MET A 111 3.41 -9.78 15.87
C MET A 111 3.79 -9.35 14.44
N ILE A 112 3.91 -8.06 14.16
CA ILE A 112 4.39 -7.58 12.86
C ILE A 112 5.81 -8.12 12.59
N ALA A 113 6.70 -8.11 13.59
CA ALA A 113 8.05 -8.65 13.44
C ALA A 113 8.08 -10.17 13.22
N ILE A 114 7.23 -10.92 13.93
CA ILE A 114 7.09 -12.37 13.70
C ILE A 114 6.66 -12.64 12.25
N SER A 115 5.81 -11.79 11.66
CA SER A 115 5.46 -11.87 10.24
C SER A 115 6.71 -11.75 9.36
N GLY A 116 7.55 -10.74 9.63
CA GLY A 116 8.77 -10.49 8.86
C GLY A 116 9.83 -11.58 9.00
N TYR A 117 10.00 -12.15 10.19
CA TYR A 117 10.84 -13.34 10.36
C TYR A 117 10.25 -14.56 9.64
N GLY A 118 8.92 -14.68 9.55
CA GLY A 118 8.25 -15.67 8.70
C GLY A 118 8.61 -15.53 7.22
N VAL A 119 8.75 -14.29 6.72
CA VAL A 119 9.25 -14.00 5.37
C VAL A 119 10.74 -14.36 5.24
N ALA A 120 11.56 -14.15 6.28
CA ALA A 120 12.96 -14.61 6.25
C ALA A 120 13.04 -16.15 6.14
N VAL A 121 12.19 -16.89 6.86
CA VAL A 121 12.07 -18.34 6.72
C VAL A 121 11.67 -18.73 5.30
N TYR A 122 10.74 -18.00 4.68
CA TYR A 122 10.40 -18.18 3.27
C TYR A 122 11.65 -18.08 2.38
N TYR A 123 12.45 -17.02 2.52
CA TYR A 123 13.67 -16.89 1.71
C TYR A 123 14.68 -18.02 1.92
N VAL A 124 14.83 -18.52 3.16
CA VAL A 124 15.69 -19.69 3.44
C VAL A 124 15.18 -20.94 2.74
N VAL A 125 13.86 -21.21 2.81
CA VAL A 125 13.24 -22.36 2.14
C VAL A 125 13.47 -22.32 0.63
N TYR A 126 13.39 -21.13 0.04
CA TYR A 126 13.64 -20.89 -1.40
C TYR A 126 15.11 -20.60 -1.74
N ARG A 127 16.06 -20.95 -0.85
CA ARG A 127 17.51 -20.87 -1.09
C ARG A 127 18.04 -19.48 -1.45
N ALA A 128 17.46 -18.43 -0.87
CA ALA A 128 17.91 -17.05 -0.98
C ALA A 128 18.54 -16.56 0.34
N PRO A 129 19.76 -17.04 0.70
CA PRO A 129 20.36 -16.77 2.01
C PRO A 129 20.72 -15.29 2.23
N ASP A 130 21.19 -14.59 1.20
CA ASP A 130 21.58 -13.18 1.32
C ASP A 130 20.35 -12.30 1.60
N VAL A 131 19.26 -12.53 0.86
CA VAL A 131 17.98 -11.84 1.05
C VAL A 131 17.38 -12.18 2.42
N ALA A 132 17.52 -13.42 2.88
CA ALA A 132 17.08 -13.82 4.22
C ALA A 132 17.87 -13.09 5.32
N LEU A 133 19.19 -12.97 5.18
CA LEU A 133 20.03 -12.26 6.15
C LEU A 133 19.67 -10.78 6.23
N THR A 134 19.49 -10.11 5.09
CA THR A 134 19.06 -8.71 5.06
C THR A 134 17.66 -8.55 5.63
N GLN A 135 16.74 -9.48 5.36
CA GLN A 135 15.40 -9.47 5.93
C GLN A 135 15.45 -9.53 7.46
N VAL A 136 16.23 -10.45 8.04
CA VAL A 136 16.40 -10.56 9.50
C VAL A 136 16.98 -9.28 10.10
N LEU A 137 17.99 -8.68 9.45
CA LEU A 137 18.63 -7.46 9.91
C LEU A 137 17.64 -6.27 9.92
N VAL A 138 16.96 -6.05 8.80
CA VAL A 138 15.98 -4.96 8.64
C VAL A 138 14.80 -5.15 9.58
N GLU A 139 14.32 -6.39 9.76
CA GLU A 139 13.22 -6.69 10.67
C GLU A 139 13.60 -6.40 12.13
N THR A 140 14.84 -6.76 12.51
CA THR A 140 15.34 -6.51 13.87
C THR A 140 15.45 -5.01 14.15
N ILE A 141 16.00 -4.23 13.21
CA ILE A 141 16.08 -2.77 13.33
C ILE A 141 14.68 -2.16 13.40
N SER A 142 13.77 -2.59 12.53
CA SER A 142 12.39 -2.08 12.47
C SER A 142 11.62 -2.40 13.75
N LEU A 143 11.78 -3.59 14.33
CA LEU A 143 11.19 -3.95 15.60
C LEU A 143 11.70 -3.07 16.73
N VAL A 144 13.02 -2.85 16.82
CA VAL A 144 13.60 -1.96 17.83
C VAL A 144 13.04 -0.55 17.69
N LEU A 145 12.99 0.00 16.47
CA LEU A 145 12.41 1.32 16.20
C LEU A 145 10.93 1.39 16.58
N LEU A 146 10.12 0.42 16.19
CA LEU A 146 8.69 0.36 16.53
C LEU A 146 8.47 0.29 18.04
N VAL A 147 9.26 -0.51 18.76
CA VAL A 147 9.16 -0.62 20.22
C VAL A 147 9.56 0.68 20.90
N LEU A 148 10.64 1.34 20.47
CA LEU A 148 11.04 2.65 20.99
C LEU A 148 9.97 3.71 20.76
N ILE A 149 9.44 3.78 19.54
CA ILE A 149 8.38 4.73 19.15
C ILE A 149 7.10 4.48 19.94
N PHE A 150 6.68 3.22 20.08
CA PHE A 150 5.47 2.85 20.81
C PHE A 150 5.62 2.93 22.32
N GLY A 151 6.82 2.74 22.86
CA GLY A 151 7.12 2.92 24.28
C GLY A 151 6.92 4.36 24.75
N GLY A 152 7.17 5.34 23.87
CA GLY A 152 6.92 6.76 24.15
C GLY A 152 5.48 7.23 23.93
N MET A 153 4.57 6.37 23.46
CA MET A 153 3.20 6.76 23.12
C MET A 153 2.18 6.33 24.17
N PRO A 154 1.08 7.10 24.34
CA PRO A 154 -0.01 6.69 25.22
C PRO A 154 -0.64 5.37 24.73
N PRO A 155 -1.20 4.58 25.67
CA PRO A 155 -1.81 3.30 25.36
C PRO A 155 -2.92 3.45 24.31
N LEU A 156 -3.12 2.42 23.50
CA LEU A 156 -4.19 2.41 22.50
C LEU A 156 -5.53 2.59 23.18
N THR A 157 -6.30 3.59 22.74
CA THR A 157 -7.67 3.78 23.17
C THR A 157 -8.57 2.68 22.62
N LYS A 158 -9.64 2.39 23.35
CA LYS A 158 -10.64 1.39 22.92
C LYS A 158 -11.24 1.84 21.58
N ASP A 159 -11.34 0.90 20.64
CA ASP A 159 -11.96 1.15 19.36
C ASP A 159 -13.46 1.48 19.52
N ARG A 160 -13.81 2.76 19.32
CA ARG A 160 -15.16 3.32 19.44
C ARG A 160 -16.02 3.15 18.19
N ARG A 161 -15.51 2.54 17.11
CA ARG A 161 -16.25 2.36 15.86
C ARG A 161 -17.51 1.50 16.08
N GLY A 162 -18.61 1.91 15.45
CA GLY A 162 -19.85 1.14 15.44
C GLY A 162 -19.71 -0.21 14.73
N ARG A 163 -20.61 -1.16 15.02
CA ARG A 163 -20.59 -2.51 14.42
C ARG A 163 -20.62 -2.48 12.90
N GLY A 164 -21.44 -1.61 12.30
CA GLY A 164 -21.52 -1.45 10.84
C GLY A 164 -20.20 -0.99 10.21
N GLN A 165 -19.51 -0.03 10.83
CA GLN A 165 -18.20 0.44 10.33
C GLN A 165 -17.13 -0.65 10.46
N LYS A 166 -17.15 -1.44 11.54
CA LYS A 166 -16.23 -2.58 11.70
C LYS A 166 -16.47 -3.65 10.65
N ALA A 167 -17.74 -3.99 10.38
CA ALA A 167 -18.12 -4.93 9.34
C ALA A 167 -17.69 -4.44 7.96
N TRP A 168 -17.88 -3.16 7.66
CA TRP A 168 -17.41 -2.55 6.41
C TRP A 168 -15.89 -2.64 6.26
N HIS A 169 -15.13 -2.31 7.30
CA HIS A 169 -13.68 -2.40 7.25
C HIS A 169 -13.20 -3.84 7.05
N LEU A 170 -13.85 -4.81 7.72
CA LEU A 170 -13.56 -6.23 7.56
C LEU A 170 -13.86 -6.71 6.13
N ALA A 171 -14.99 -6.28 5.55
CA ALA A 171 -15.36 -6.62 4.18
C ALA A 171 -14.35 -6.05 3.17
N VAL A 172 -13.97 -4.77 3.31
CA VAL A 172 -12.99 -4.12 2.43
C VAL A 172 -11.60 -4.76 2.56
N SER A 173 -11.12 -5.02 3.78
CA SER A 173 -9.83 -5.67 3.99
C SER A 173 -9.82 -7.11 3.51
N GLY A 174 -10.91 -7.84 3.74
CA GLY A 174 -11.08 -9.23 3.31
C GLY A 174 -11.11 -9.34 1.78
N LEU A 175 -11.86 -8.45 1.12
CA LEU A 175 -11.90 -8.37 -0.34
C LEU A 175 -10.51 -8.05 -0.92
N GLY A 176 -9.81 -7.06 -0.35
CA GLY A 176 -8.45 -6.70 -0.78
C GLY A 176 -7.45 -7.86 -0.63
N GLY A 177 -7.46 -8.52 0.52
CA GLY A 177 -6.59 -9.68 0.78
C GLY A 177 -6.89 -10.86 -0.14
N ALA A 178 -8.17 -11.19 -0.33
CA ALA A 178 -8.59 -12.26 -1.23
C ALA A 178 -8.25 -11.96 -2.70
N ALA A 179 -8.48 -10.73 -3.15
CA ALA A 179 -8.13 -10.31 -4.50
C ALA A 179 -6.62 -10.42 -4.75
N MET A 180 -5.79 -9.97 -3.80
CA MET A 180 -4.34 -10.11 -3.89
C MET A 180 -3.91 -11.57 -3.90
N ALA A 181 -4.51 -12.43 -3.05
CA ALA A 181 -4.19 -13.85 -3.01
C ALA A 181 -4.50 -14.56 -4.34
N VAL A 182 -5.68 -14.29 -4.92
CA VAL A 182 -6.05 -14.84 -6.24
C VAL A 182 -5.16 -14.28 -7.35
N PHE A 183 -4.85 -12.99 -7.31
CA PHE A 183 -3.97 -12.35 -8.29
C PHE A 183 -2.55 -12.94 -8.23
N ALA A 184 -1.98 -13.08 -7.04
CA ALA A 184 -0.66 -13.68 -6.83
C ALA A 184 -0.61 -15.15 -7.25
N TRP A 185 -1.66 -15.93 -6.91
CA TRP A 185 -1.83 -17.29 -7.41
C TRP A 185 -1.82 -17.31 -8.94
N SER A 186 -2.65 -16.47 -9.56
CA SER A 186 -2.75 -16.41 -11.03
C SER A 186 -1.42 -16.05 -11.66
N ALA A 187 -0.70 -15.07 -11.11
CA ALA A 187 0.62 -14.68 -11.60
C ALA A 187 1.64 -15.82 -11.49
N GLY A 188 1.62 -16.59 -10.40
CA GLY A 188 2.52 -17.74 -10.19
C GLY A 188 2.28 -18.92 -11.14
N LEU A 189 1.12 -19.01 -11.78
CA LEU A 189 0.83 -20.04 -12.79
C LEU A 189 1.34 -19.69 -14.19
N HIS A 190 1.68 -18.42 -14.43
CA HIS A 190 2.22 -18.01 -15.72
C HIS A 190 3.73 -18.28 -15.73
N GLU A 191 4.22 -18.91 -16.80
CA GLU A 191 5.66 -19.04 -17.01
C GLU A 191 6.28 -17.64 -17.11
N ALA A 192 7.32 -17.38 -16.32
CA ALA A 192 8.05 -16.12 -16.39
C ALA A 192 8.63 -15.97 -17.80
N PRO A 193 8.36 -14.87 -18.52
CA PRO A 193 8.92 -14.68 -19.85
C PRO A 193 10.43 -14.44 -19.77
N GLY A 194 11.21 -15.49 -20.02
CA GLY A 194 12.55 -15.44 -20.60
C GLY A 194 13.75 -15.37 -19.64
N ARG A 195 14.67 -16.34 -19.83
CA ARG A 195 16.15 -16.32 -19.99
C ARG A 195 17.05 -15.29 -19.26
N ALA A 196 16.56 -14.19 -18.72
CA ALA A 196 17.41 -13.18 -18.07
C ALA A 196 18.18 -13.75 -16.87
N GLY A 197 17.52 -14.57 -16.05
CA GLY A 197 18.18 -15.26 -14.94
C GLY A 197 19.24 -16.26 -15.41
N GLU A 198 18.95 -17.02 -16.47
CA GLU A 198 19.91 -17.98 -17.07
C GLU A 198 21.10 -17.27 -17.71
N GLU A 199 20.85 -16.14 -18.39
CA GLU A 199 21.88 -15.32 -19.02
C GLU A 199 22.77 -14.66 -17.96
N GLN A 200 22.19 -14.11 -16.90
CA GLN A 200 22.95 -13.56 -15.76
C GLN A 200 23.77 -14.63 -15.02
N LEU A 201 23.21 -15.84 -14.86
CA LEU A 201 23.95 -16.98 -14.31
C LEU A 201 25.12 -17.39 -15.22
N ALA A 202 24.91 -17.40 -16.55
CA ALA A 202 25.94 -17.73 -17.53
C ALA A 202 27.03 -16.67 -17.63
N LEU A 203 26.69 -15.39 -17.44
CA LEU A 203 27.62 -14.26 -17.53
C LEU A 203 28.30 -13.92 -16.18
N GLY A 204 27.77 -14.38 -15.04
CA GLY A 204 28.27 -14.07 -13.71
C GLY A 204 29.75 -14.44 -13.52
N LEU A 205 30.14 -15.70 -13.72
CA LEU A 205 31.55 -16.11 -13.58
C LEU A 205 32.48 -15.46 -14.62
N PRO A 206 32.13 -15.42 -15.92
CA PRO A 206 33.02 -14.88 -16.96
C PRO A 206 33.22 -13.36 -16.91
N GLN A 207 32.23 -12.59 -16.45
CA GLN A 207 32.24 -11.12 -16.55
C GLN A 207 32.35 -10.40 -15.20
N ALA A 208 31.70 -10.90 -14.14
CA ALA A 208 31.76 -10.30 -12.80
C ALA A 208 32.85 -10.93 -11.90
N GLY A 209 33.30 -12.15 -12.23
CA GLY A 209 34.40 -12.83 -11.53
C GLY A 209 34.08 -13.28 -10.10
N GLY A 210 32.84 -13.12 -9.64
CA GLY A 210 32.40 -13.46 -8.29
C GLY A 210 31.89 -14.89 -8.14
N LYS A 211 31.94 -15.40 -6.90
CA LYS A 211 31.33 -16.66 -6.48
C LYS A 211 29.89 -16.49 -5.96
N ASN A 212 29.44 -15.24 -5.79
CA ASN A 212 28.12 -14.90 -5.29
C ASN A 212 27.33 -14.17 -6.37
N VAL A 213 26.51 -14.95 -7.08
CA VAL A 213 25.68 -14.46 -8.19
C VAL A 213 24.75 -13.31 -7.77
N VAL A 214 24.24 -13.31 -6.54
CA VAL A 214 23.34 -12.25 -6.05
C VAL A 214 24.08 -10.92 -5.96
N ASN A 215 25.26 -10.92 -5.32
CA ASN A 215 26.08 -9.72 -5.19
C ASN A 215 26.56 -9.21 -6.56
N ASP A 216 26.96 -10.13 -7.45
CA ASP A 216 27.41 -9.78 -8.80
C ASP A 216 26.28 -9.11 -9.61
N ILE A 217 25.04 -9.61 -9.49
CA ILE A 217 23.88 -8.97 -10.13
C ILE A 217 23.64 -7.56 -9.56
N LEU A 218 23.69 -7.39 -8.24
CA LEU A 218 23.40 -6.11 -7.59
C LEU A 218 24.44 -5.03 -7.88
N VAL A 219 25.72 -5.40 -7.94
CA VAL A 219 26.83 -4.45 -8.08
C VAL A 219 27.17 -4.20 -9.55
N ASP A 220 27.29 -5.25 -10.36
CA ASP A 220 27.83 -5.13 -11.72
C ASP A 220 26.74 -5.01 -12.79
N PHE A 221 25.67 -5.82 -12.72
CA PHE A 221 24.60 -5.78 -13.73
C PHE A 221 23.51 -4.75 -13.43
N ARG A 222 23.25 -4.47 -12.15
CA ARG A 222 22.19 -3.56 -11.67
C ARG A 222 22.71 -2.49 -10.70
N GLY A 223 23.97 -2.10 -10.82
CA GLY A 223 24.60 -1.09 -9.95
C GLY A 223 23.88 0.27 -9.89
N GLY A 224 23.08 0.62 -10.90
CA GLY A 224 22.22 1.81 -10.87
C GLY A 224 21.10 1.71 -9.82
N ASP A 225 20.50 0.54 -9.65
CA ASP A 225 19.44 0.31 -8.67
C ASP A 225 19.98 0.43 -7.24
N THR A 226 21.18 -0.11 -6.97
CA THR A 226 21.83 -0.02 -5.65
C THR A 226 22.26 1.40 -5.29
N LEU A 227 22.74 2.20 -6.25
CA LEU A 227 22.98 3.64 -6.04
C LEU A 227 21.68 4.38 -5.67
N GLY A 228 20.57 4.03 -6.33
CA GLY A 228 19.25 4.55 -6.01
C GLY A 228 18.82 4.21 -4.59
N GLU A 229 18.94 2.95 -4.19
CA GLU A 229 18.60 2.48 -2.84
C GLU A 229 19.41 3.19 -1.75
N ILE A 230 20.74 3.29 -1.90
CA ILE A 230 21.61 3.97 -0.94
C ILE A 230 21.25 5.45 -0.85
N THR A 231 20.92 6.09 -1.97
CA THR A 231 20.48 7.50 -2.00
C THR A 231 19.18 7.69 -1.22
N VAL A 232 18.18 6.82 -1.40
CA VAL A 232 16.92 6.87 -0.65
C VAL A 232 17.17 6.69 0.85
N LEU A 233 18.02 5.73 1.24
CA LEU A 233 18.39 5.53 2.65
C LEU A 233 19.09 6.75 3.25
N ALA A 234 20.01 7.38 2.51
CA ALA A 234 20.68 8.59 2.93
C ALA A 234 19.69 9.75 3.15
N ILE A 235 18.75 9.95 2.21
CA ILE A 235 17.71 10.98 2.32
C ILE A 235 16.79 10.70 3.52
N ALA A 236 16.39 9.45 3.73
CA ALA A 236 15.56 9.06 4.88
C ALA A 236 16.28 9.36 6.21
N ALA A 237 17.56 9.01 6.32
CA ALA A 237 18.37 9.28 7.50
C ALA A 237 18.49 10.78 7.78
N LEU A 238 18.76 11.60 6.75
CA LEU A 238 18.80 13.06 6.87
C LEU A 238 17.45 13.65 7.30
N GLY A 239 16.34 13.13 6.74
CA GLY A 239 14.99 13.53 7.13
C GLY A 239 14.68 13.24 8.60
N VAL A 240 15.06 12.07 9.10
CA VAL A 240 14.92 11.70 10.53
C VAL A 240 15.74 12.65 11.41
N ILE A 241 17.00 12.92 11.05
CA ILE A 241 17.85 13.85 11.79
C ILE A 241 17.20 15.24 11.84
N ALA A 242 16.74 15.76 10.69
CA ALA A 242 16.10 17.06 10.61
C ALA A 242 14.84 17.15 11.50
N LEU A 243 13.99 16.12 11.51
CA LEU A 243 12.78 16.06 12.34
C LEU A 243 13.10 16.00 13.83
N VAL A 244 14.06 15.17 14.23
CA VAL A 244 14.47 15.04 15.63
C VAL A 244 15.07 16.35 16.13
N THR A 245 15.99 16.95 15.37
CA THR A 245 16.58 18.25 15.71
C THR A 245 15.51 19.33 15.84
N ALA A 246 14.61 19.46 14.86
CA ALA A 246 13.51 20.44 14.91
C ALA A 246 12.57 20.22 16.11
N GLY A 247 12.27 18.97 16.46
CA GLY A 247 11.46 18.61 17.62
C GLY A 247 12.13 19.01 18.94
N LEU A 248 13.43 18.77 19.08
CA LEU A 248 14.21 19.16 20.26
C LEU A 248 14.27 20.68 20.44
N TYR A 249 14.37 21.44 19.34
CA TYR A 249 14.33 22.91 19.40
C TYR A 249 13.00 23.43 19.95
N ARG A 250 11.86 22.94 19.43
CA ARG A 250 10.53 23.35 19.93
C ARG A 250 10.29 22.97 21.39
N GLY A 251 10.82 21.82 21.83
CA GLY A 251 10.74 21.39 23.22
C GLY A 251 11.49 22.32 24.18
N ARG A 252 12.56 22.99 23.73
CA ARG A 252 13.32 23.95 24.55
C ARG A 252 12.63 25.30 24.65
N GLU A 253 11.98 25.77 23.58
CA GLU A 253 11.19 27.02 23.61
C GLU A 253 9.93 26.89 24.47
N ALA A 254 9.31 25.72 24.55
CA ALA A 254 8.13 25.49 25.40
C ALA A 254 8.44 25.45 26.91
N VAL A 255 9.72 25.42 27.30
CA VAL A 255 10.19 25.37 28.69
C VAL A 255 10.67 26.75 29.20
N HIS A 256 10.79 27.73 28.30
CA HIS A 256 11.11 29.13 28.61
C HIS A 256 9.86 30.00 28.52
#